data_AF-A0A167GDE0-F1
#
_entry.id   AF-A0A167GDE0-F1
#
_cell.length_a   1.000
_cell.length_b   1.000
_cell.length_c   1.000
_cell.angle_alpha   90.00
_cell.angle_beta   90.00
_cell.angle_gamma   90.00
#
_symmetry.space_group_name_H-M   'P 1'
#
loop_
_entity.id
_entity.type
_entity.pdbx_description
1 polymer ?
#
loop_
_entity_poly.entity_id
_entity_poly.type
_entity_poly.pdbx_seq_one_letter_code
_entity_poly.pdbx_strand_id
1 'polypeptide(L)'
;MEPEVFVDILSDSLFLVIKLVAAIVVPGLIIGLIVSVFQAATSINEQTLSFLPKLIITLVALIAGGHWMTQELMDFFKLMVMRIPEIAG
;
A
#
# COMPACT_ATOMS: atom_id res chain seq x y z
N MET A 1 21.79 -15.04 19.04
CA MET A 1 20.85 -14.71 17.96
C MET A 1 21.50 -14.94 16.62
N GLU A 2 20.84 -15.70 15.74
CA GLU A 2 21.33 -15.93 14.39
C GLU A 2 20.86 -14.80 13.46
N PRO A 3 21.67 -14.38 12.46
CA PRO A 3 21.31 -13.33 11.50
C PRO A 3 19.98 -13.55 10.78
N GLU A 4 19.54 -14.80 10.71
CA GLU A 4 18.30 -15.26 10.06
C GLU A 4 17.05 -14.59 10.66
N VAL A 5 17.00 -14.43 11.98
CA VAL A 5 15.85 -13.81 12.68
C VAL A 5 15.64 -12.36 12.25
N PHE A 6 16.73 -11.61 12.02
CA PHE A 6 16.64 -10.22 11.54
C PHE A 6 16.17 -10.16 10.08
N VAL A 7 16.59 -11.10 9.25
CA VAL A 7 16.16 -11.19 7.84
C VAL A 7 14.66 -11.49 7.76
N ASP A 8 14.15 -12.37 8.62
CA ASP A 8 12.73 -12.70 8.68
C ASP A 8 11.89 -11.48 9.09
N ILE A 9 12.31 -10.75 10.14
CA ILE A 9 11.62 -9.53 10.59
C ILE A 9 11.59 -8.47 9.47
N LEU A 10 12.70 -8.29 8.75
CA LEU A 10 12.73 -7.35 7.63
C LEU A 10 11.83 -7.79 6.47
N SER A 11 11.79 -9.10 6.18
CA SER A 11 10.94 -9.66 5.14
C SER A 11 9.45 -9.46 5.47
N ASP A 12 9.04 -9.74 6.70
CA ASP A 12 7.67 -9.51 7.18
C ASP A 12 7.30 -8.02 7.12
N SER A 13 8.22 -7.14 7.53
CA SER A 13 8.03 -5.69 7.49
C SER A 13 7.83 -5.19 6.05
N LEU A 14 8.67 -5.64 5.12
CA LEU A 14 8.57 -5.26 3.71
C LEU A 14 7.29 -5.80 3.08
N PHE A 15 6.89 -7.02 3.42
CA PHE A 15 5.64 -7.59 2.94
C PHE A 15 4.43 -6.78 3.41
N LEU A 16 4.40 -6.34 4.67
CA LEU A 16 3.36 -5.45 5.17
C LEU A 16 3.33 -4.13 4.41
N VAL A 17 4.49 -3.49 4.18
CA VAL A 17 4.57 -2.25 3.39
C VAL A 17 4.02 -2.46 1.98
N ILE A 18 4.45 -3.51 1.29
CA ILE A 18 3.97 -3.84 -0.07
C ILE A 18 2.47 -4.04 -0.07
N LYS A 19 1.94 -4.79 0.89
CA LYS A 19 0.50 -5.07 1.03
C LYS A 19 -0.32 -3.78 1.19
N LEU A 20 0.10 -2.89 2.08
CA LEU A 20 -0.58 -1.61 2.34
C LEU A 20 -0.47 -0.65 1.15
N VAL A 21 0.70 -0.52 0.56
CA VAL A 21 0.92 0.34 -0.62
C VAL A 21 0.14 -0.17 -1.82
N ALA A 22 0.16 -1.49 -2.07
CA ALA A 22 -0.57 -2.09 -3.18
C ALA A 22 -2.08 -1.84 -3.06
N ALA A 23 -2.65 -1.97 -1.85
CA ALA A 23 -4.07 -1.71 -1.60
C ALA A 23 -4.49 -0.28 -1.99
N ILE A 24 -3.61 0.72 -1.80
CA ILE A 24 -3.87 2.12 -2.15
C ILE A 24 -3.59 2.40 -3.63
N VAL A 25 -2.45 1.91 -4.13
CA VAL A 25 -1.90 2.33 -5.44
C VAL A 25 -2.53 1.57 -6.59
N VAL A 26 -2.79 0.27 -6.45
CA VAL A 26 -3.31 -0.57 -7.54
C VAL A 26 -4.65 -0.07 -8.09
N PRO A 27 -5.65 0.31 -7.27
CA PRO A 27 -6.90 0.89 -7.78
C PRO A 27 -6.66 2.18 -8.60
N GLY A 28 -5.78 3.05 -8.11
CA GLY A 28 -5.41 4.28 -8.82
C GLY A 28 -4.68 4.03 -10.14
N LEU A 29 -3.85 2.99 -10.21
CA LEU A 29 -3.18 2.56 -11.44
C LEU A 29 -4.17 2.03 -12.47
N ILE A 30 -5.14 1.20 -12.06
CA ILE A 30 -6.18 0.66 -12.94
C ILE A 30 -6.97 1.81 -13.59
N ILE A 31 -7.39 2.77 -12.78
CA ILE A 31 -8.15 3.93 -13.28
C ILE A 31 -7.27 4.83 -14.14
N GLY A 32 -6.01 5.06 -13.74
CA GLY A 32 -5.06 5.81 -14.55
C GLY A 32 -4.84 5.19 -15.93
N LEU A 33 -4.81 3.86 -16.01
CA LEU A 33 -4.70 3.13 -17.28
C LEU A 33 -5.95 3.26 -18.13
N ILE A 34 -7.14 3.13 -17.54
CA ILE A 34 -8.42 3.30 -18.27
C ILE A 34 -8.49 4.71 -18.85
N VAL A 35 -8.13 5.71 -18.06
CA VAL A 35 -8.16 7.12 -18.46
C VAL A 35 -7.12 7.41 -19.54
N SER A 36 -5.90 6.83 -19.47
CA SER A 36 -4.88 7.03 -20.50
C SER A 36 -5.28 6.42 -21.85
N VAL A 37 -5.94 5.26 -21.85
CA VAL A 37 -6.50 4.66 -23.06
C VAL A 37 -7.60 5.53 -23.66
N PHE A 38 -8.48 6.09 -22.82
CA PHE A 38 -9.53 7.01 -23.26
C PHE A 38 -8.95 8.30 -23.88
N GLN A 39 -7.93 8.87 -23.25
CA GLN A 39 -7.21 10.04 -23.76
C GLN A 39 -6.58 9.74 -25.13
N ALA A 40 -5.92 8.59 -25.27
CA ALA A 40 -5.33 8.17 -26.53
C ALA A 40 -6.38 7.95 -27.63
N ALA A 41 -7.51 7.31 -27.30
CA ALA A 41 -8.57 7.03 -28.27
C ALA A 41 -9.28 8.30 -28.76
N THR A 42 -9.40 9.33 -27.92
CA THR A 42 -10.09 10.59 -28.24
C THR A 42 -9.15 11.71 -28.67
N SER A 43 -7.83 11.46 -28.68
CA SER A 43 -6.80 12.48 -28.95
C SER A 43 -6.83 13.67 -27.97
N ILE A 44 -7.42 13.49 -26.77
CA ILE A 44 -7.47 14.52 -25.72
C ILE A 44 -6.20 14.39 -24.87
N ASN A 45 -5.34 15.42 -24.89
CA ASN A 45 -4.09 15.45 -24.11
C ASN A 45 -4.15 16.48 -22.97
N GLU A 46 -5.16 16.36 -22.11
CA GLU A 46 -5.36 17.24 -20.97
C GLU A 46 -4.77 16.62 -19.69
N GLN A 47 -3.66 17.20 -19.21
CA GLN A 47 -2.91 16.65 -18.07
C GLN A 47 -3.75 16.48 -16.79
N THR A 48 -4.68 17.41 -16.56
CA THR A 48 -5.58 17.40 -15.38
C THR A 48 -6.57 16.24 -15.40
N LEU A 49 -6.99 15.79 -16.58
CA LEU A 49 -7.95 14.70 -16.78
C LEU A 49 -7.35 13.36 -16.33
N SER A 50 -6.03 13.17 -16.42
CA SER A 50 -5.35 11.97 -15.92
C SER A 50 -5.18 11.97 -14.39
N PHE A 51 -5.04 13.17 -13.81
CA PHE A 51 -4.73 13.33 -12.39
C PHE A 51 -5.95 13.17 -11.48
N LEU A 52 -7.05 13.87 -11.79
CA LEU A 52 -8.20 13.97 -10.89
C LEU A 52 -8.90 12.61 -10.62
N PRO A 53 -9.21 11.76 -11.63
CA PRO A 53 -9.85 10.47 -11.38
C PRO A 53 -8.98 9.55 -10.53
N LYS A 54 -7.65 9.55 -10.77
CA LYS A 54 -6.68 8.79 -9.97
C LYS A 54 -6.69 9.23 -8.51
N LEU A 55 -6.67 10.54 -8.27
CA LEU A 55 -6.72 11.09 -6.91
C LEU A 55 -7.98 10.67 -6.17
N ILE A 56 -9.16 10.79 -6.79
CA ILE A 56 -10.43 10.40 -6.18
C ILE A 56 -10.40 8.92 -5.78
N ILE A 57 -9.90 8.06 -6.65
CA ILE A 57 -9.85 6.62 -6.40
C ILE A 57 -8.86 6.28 -5.28
N THR A 58 -7.70 6.94 -5.24
CA THR A 58 -6.76 6.81 -4.12
C THR A 58 -7.40 7.23 -2.79
N LEU A 59 -8.15 8.33 -2.76
CA LEU A 59 -8.85 8.80 -1.56
C LEU A 59 -9.94 7.81 -1.12
N VAL A 60 -10.71 7.26 -2.08
CA VAL A 60 -11.72 6.24 -1.78
C VAL A 60 -11.07 4.96 -1.25
N ALA A 61 -9.96 4.52 -1.83
CA ALA A 61 -9.21 3.36 -1.35
C ALA A 61 -8.70 3.58 0.09
N LEU A 62 -8.23 4.79 0.42
CA LEU A 62 -7.84 5.15 1.79
C LEU A 62 -9.01 5.14 2.76
N ILE A 63 -10.17 5.69 2.37
CA ILE A 63 -11.36 5.72 3.23
C ILE A 63 -11.87 4.30 3.48
N ALA A 64 -11.96 3.49 2.42
CA ALA A 64 -12.44 2.10 2.51
C ALA A 64 -11.44 1.19 3.25
N GLY A 65 -10.14 1.34 2.98
CA GLY A 65 -9.09 0.54 3.56
C GLY A 65 -8.59 1.01 4.93
N GLY A 66 -8.89 2.24 5.34
CA GLY A 66 -8.24 2.89 6.49
C GLY A 66 -8.34 2.12 7.81
N HIS A 67 -9.52 1.54 8.10
CA HIS A 67 -9.71 0.73 9.30
C HIS A 67 -8.85 -0.54 9.29
N TRP A 68 -8.92 -1.30 8.19
CA TRP A 68 -8.17 -2.54 8.02
C TRP A 68 -6.65 -2.31 7.98
N MET A 69 -6.19 -1.30 7.26
CA MET A 69 -4.78 -0.93 7.18
C MET A 69 -4.20 -0.58 8.56
N THR A 70 -4.99 0.12 9.38
CA THR A 70 -4.61 0.48 10.74
C THR A 70 -4.55 -0.74 11.64
N GLN A 71 -5.48 -1.69 11.48
CA GLN A 71 -5.46 -2.96 12.20
C GLN A 71 -4.19 -3.76 11.88
N GLU A 72 -3.86 -3.91 10.60
CA GLU A 72 -2.66 -4.63 10.15
C GLU A 72 -1.37 -4.02 10.72
N LEU A 73 -1.24 -2.69 10.71
CA LEU A 73 -0.11 -1.99 11.35
C LEU A 73 -0.06 -2.22 12.86
N MET A 74 -1.21 -2.16 13.53
CA MET A 74 -1.31 -2.35 14.97
C MET A 74 -0.95 -3.78 15.38
N ASP A 75 -1.40 -4.77 14.62
CA ASP A 75 -1.14 -6.17 14.90
C ASP A 75 0.33 -6.52 14.64
N PHE A 76 0.91 -5.98 13.57
CA PHE A 76 2.35 -6.08 13.34
C PHE A 76 3.17 -5.45 14.47
N PHE A 77 2.78 -4.25 14.93
CA PHE A 77 3.45 -3.59 16.04
C PHE A 77 3.39 -4.42 17.33
N LYS A 78 2.22 -4.96 17.68
CA LYS A 78 2.07 -5.85 18.85
C LYS A 78 2.94 -7.10 18.71
N LEU A 79 2.99 -7.72 17.53
CA LEU A 79 3.84 -8.88 17.27
C LEU A 79 5.31 -8.54 17.53
N MET A 80 5.79 -7.39 17.07
CA MET A 80 7.16 -6.95 17.32
C MET A 80 7.43 -6.75 18.80
N VAL A 81 6.53 -6.09 19.53
CA VAL A 81 6.68 -5.88 20.99
C VAL A 81 6.73 -7.22 21.74
N MET A 82 5.91 -8.20 21.36
CA MET A 82 5.93 -9.54 21.96
C MET A 82 7.23 -10.31 21.67
N ARG A 83 7.90 -10.04 20.54
CA ARG A 83 9.19 -10.67 20.20
C ARG A 83 10.39 -10.00 20.88
N ILE A 84 10.26 -8.78 21.44
CA ILE A 84 11.40 -8.08 22.09
C ILE A 84 12.04 -8.91 23.22
N PRO A 85 11.30 -9.53 24.16
CA PRO A 85 11.90 -10.34 25.22
C PRO A 85 12.65 -11.57 24.71
N GLU A 86 12.18 -12.18 23.61
CA GLU A 86 12.82 -13.35 22.97
C GLU A 86 14.15 -12.98 22.29
N ILE A 87 14.27 -11.72 21.88
CA ILE A 87 15.44 -11.15 21.22
C ILE A 87 16.45 -10.61 22.26
N ALA A 88 15.98 -10.16 23.42
CA ALA A 88 16.81 -9.60 24.49
C ALA A 88 17.36 -10.65 25.46
N GLY A 89 16.75 -11.85 25.54
CA GLY A 89 17.23 -13.01 26.30
C GLY A 89 18.16 -13.90 25.49
#